data_AF-A0A8S3FS48-F1
#
_entry.id   AF-A0A8S3FS48-F1
#
_cell.length_a   1.000
_cell.length_b   1.000
_cell.length_c   1.000
_cell.angle_alpha   90.00
_cell.angle_beta   90.00
_cell.angle_gamma   90.00
#
_symmetry.space_group_name_H-M   'P 1'
#
loop_
_entity.id
_entity.type
_entity.pdbx_description
1 polymer ?
#
loop_
_entity_poly.entity_id
_entity_poly.type
_entity_poly.pdbx_seq_one_letter_code
_entity_poly.pdbx_strand_id
1 'polypeptide(L)'
;VLSLCWIVLGHTILFAVYYSDNLITIFNWSRKLWFQIIIQTFFSIDSFFLLSGLLAAFTYFISKTENAQFSIVNFFMNHYVHYYLRYTSLYAIILLIYITLSPYMAQGGPVYPIDGIETSSCRHNWWRNLLYINNFFDMRDGCMPISWFLAVNMQFHWITPLFLLIVSWKWLLGMVVCIIFIIIDVVSTAVIVSKNDYDYGFLSDLYSHKGNFSNMTNGYFNDVYVKPWCRIGPYAVGLGIGYIFYEVYQRSNTLSWDSLIPRTTIHSRHYYFKRIFAW
;
A
#
# COMPACT_ATOMS: atom_id res chain seq x y z
N VAL A 1 10.00 4.14 -2.41
CA VAL A 1 10.84 4.38 -1.21
C VAL A 1 10.35 5.55 -0.37
N LEU A 2 10.24 6.78 -0.92
CA LEU A 2 9.79 7.95 -0.15
C LEU A 2 8.42 7.77 0.53
N SER A 3 7.44 7.16 -0.16
CA SER A 3 6.13 6.84 0.44
C SER A 3 6.25 5.91 1.65
N LEU A 4 7.12 4.90 1.59
CA LEU A 4 7.34 3.96 2.69
C LEU A 4 8.03 4.65 3.88
N CYS A 5 9.01 5.51 3.62
CA CYS A 5 9.64 6.31 4.68
C CYS A 5 8.62 7.23 5.37
N TRP A 6 7.69 7.81 4.60
CA TRP A 6 6.63 8.64 5.14
C TRP A 6 5.63 7.84 5.98
N ILE A 7 5.25 6.63 5.53
CA ILE A 7 4.43 5.69 6.31
C ILE A 7 5.11 5.39 7.66
N VAL A 8 6.39 5.00 7.63
CA VAL A 8 7.16 4.66 8.84
C VAL A 8 7.24 5.86 9.79
N LEU A 9 7.58 7.04 9.28
CA LEU A 9 7.67 8.26 10.08
C LEU A 9 6.35 8.58 10.79
N GLY A 10 5.23 8.60 10.06
CA GLY A 10 3.96 8.98 10.66
C GLY A 10 3.44 7.94 11.64
N HIS A 11 3.53 6.64 11.34
CA HIS A 11 3.12 5.61 12.30
C HIS A 11 3.98 5.64 13.56
N THR A 12 5.29 5.86 13.44
CA THR A 12 6.20 5.96 14.60
C THR A 12 5.76 7.09 15.54
N ILE A 13 5.47 8.27 14.98
CA ILE A 13 5.05 9.43 15.78
C ILE A 13 3.63 9.24 16.31
N LEU A 14 2.72 8.64 15.53
CA LEU A 14 1.35 8.37 15.95
C LEU A 14 1.28 7.39 17.12
N PHE A 15 2.09 6.32 17.10
CA PHE A 15 2.22 5.42 18.24
C PHE A 15 2.91 6.10 19.43
N ALA A 16 3.88 7.00 19.20
CA ALA A 16 4.47 7.77 20.29
C ALA A 16 3.46 8.71 20.98
N VAL A 17 2.48 9.25 20.23
CA VAL A 17 1.39 10.06 20.79
C VAL A 17 0.53 9.25 21.77
N TYR A 18 0.29 7.97 21.50
CA TYR A 18 -0.47 7.09 22.41
C TYR A 18 0.15 6.99 23.80
N TYR A 19 1.47 7.14 23.89
CA TYR A 19 2.23 7.05 25.14
C TYR A 19 2.68 8.41 25.69
N SER A 20 2.09 9.52 25.20
CA SER A 20 2.48 10.86 25.62
C SER A 20 1.60 11.42 26.73
N ASP A 21 2.23 11.85 27.83
CA ASP A 21 1.53 12.47 28.96
C ASP A 21 1.07 13.93 28.67
N ASN A 22 1.62 14.58 27.63
CA ASN A 22 1.39 16.00 27.35
C ASN A 22 0.76 16.23 25.97
N LEU A 23 -0.54 15.93 25.88
CA LEU A 23 -1.34 16.12 24.65
C LEU A 23 -1.44 17.59 24.21
N ILE A 24 -1.32 18.56 25.12
CA ILE A 24 -1.35 20.00 24.80
C ILE A 24 -0.15 20.37 23.92
N THR A 25 1.02 19.81 24.21
CA THR A 25 2.24 20.05 23.41
C THR A 25 2.10 19.48 22.00
N ILE A 26 1.53 18.27 21.88
CA ILE A 26 1.23 17.64 20.59
C ILE A 26 0.22 18.47 19.81
N PHE A 27 -0.83 18.99 20.46
CA PHE A 27 -1.80 19.87 19.83
C PHE A 27 -1.18 21.20 19.35
N ASN A 28 -0.21 21.74 20.08
CA ASN A 28 0.53 22.92 19.62
C ASN A 28 1.46 22.59 18.44
N TRP A 29 2.01 21.39 18.38
CA TRP A 29 2.78 20.93 17.23
C TRP A 29 1.90 20.68 16.02
N SER A 30 0.68 20.17 16.19
CA SER A 30 -0.25 19.93 15.08
C SER A 30 -0.53 21.19 14.27
N ARG A 31 -0.49 22.37 14.90
CA ARG A 31 -0.67 23.66 14.21
C ARG A 31 0.52 24.09 13.36
N LYS A 32 1.67 23.43 13.46
CA LYS A 32 2.89 23.78 12.71
C LYS A 32 2.90 23.08 11.35
N LEU A 33 3.33 23.80 10.31
CA LEU A 33 3.36 23.32 8.93
C LEU A 33 4.18 22.02 8.76
N TRP A 34 5.33 21.90 9.42
CA TRP A 34 6.15 20.70 9.32
C TRP A 34 5.47 19.46 9.93
N PHE A 35 4.63 19.63 10.95
CA PHE A 35 3.93 18.53 11.61
C PHE A 35 2.69 18.09 10.82
N GLN A 36 2.16 18.94 9.93
CA GLN A 36 1.11 18.56 8.99
C GLN A 36 1.54 17.40 8.10
N ILE A 37 2.82 17.34 7.69
CA ILE A 37 3.36 16.20 6.92
C ILE A 37 3.15 14.89 7.70
N ILE A 38 3.37 14.91 9.02
CA ILE A 38 3.25 13.74 9.89
C ILE A 38 1.78 13.35 10.10
N ILE A 39 0.91 14.31 10.39
CA ILE A 39 -0.53 14.05 10.59
C ILE A 39 -1.16 13.50 9.31
N GLN A 40 -0.73 13.99 8.15
CA GLN A 40 -1.27 13.58 6.86
C GLN A 40 -0.68 12.24 6.35
N THR A 41 0.05 11.49 7.18
CA THR A 41 0.59 10.17 6.80
C THR A 41 -0.51 9.19 6.36
N PHE A 42 -1.77 9.39 6.74
CA PHE A 42 -2.88 8.59 6.22
C PHE A 42 -2.98 8.59 4.68
N PHE A 43 -2.61 9.70 4.04
CA PHE A 43 -2.59 9.83 2.56
C PHE A 43 -1.33 9.24 1.91
N SER A 44 -0.29 8.97 2.70
CA SER A 44 0.96 8.36 2.19
C SER A 44 0.75 6.93 1.71
N ILE A 45 -0.28 6.26 2.21
CA ILE A 45 -0.65 4.89 1.83
C ILE A 45 -1.36 4.89 0.48
N ASP A 46 -2.21 5.88 0.21
CA ASP A 46 -2.85 6.05 -1.10
C ASP A 46 -1.81 6.32 -2.18
N SER A 47 -0.81 7.15 -1.88
CA SER A 47 0.36 7.36 -2.74
C SER A 47 1.12 6.05 -2.99
N PHE A 48 1.28 5.21 -1.97
CA PHE A 48 1.93 3.91 -2.09
C PHE A 48 1.14 2.98 -3.02
N PHE A 49 -0.19 2.86 -2.83
CA PHE A 49 -1.03 2.04 -3.70
C PHE A 49 -1.06 2.54 -5.15
N LEU A 50 -1.13 3.85 -5.37
CA LEU A 50 -1.04 4.43 -6.71
C LEU A 50 0.27 4.05 -7.41
N LEU A 51 1.40 4.21 -6.71
CA LEU A 51 2.71 3.84 -7.26
C LEU A 51 2.82 2.34 -7.52
N SER A 52 2.28 1.49 -6.64
CA SER A 52 2.23 0.04 -6.83
C SER A 52 1.46 -0.35 -8.09
N GLY A 53 0.27 0.24 -8.30
CA GLY A 53 -0.55 -0.02 -9.49
C GLY A 53 0.12 0.48 -10.77
N LEU A 54 0.69 1.69 -10.74
CA LEU A 54 1.43 2.27 -11.87
C LEU A 54 2.59 1.37 -12.29
N LEU A 55 3.43 0.96 -11.33
CA LEU A 55 4.58 0.12 -11.61
C LEU A 55 4.16 -1.25 -12.14
N ALA A 56 3.12 -1.85 -11.58
CA ALA A 56 2.62 -3.14 -12.03
C ALA A 56 2.14 -3.11 -13.49
N ALA A 57 1.34 -2.11 -13.86
CA ALA A 57 0.86 -1.95 -15.23
C ALA A 57 2.01 -1.61 -16.20
N PHE A 58 2.83 -0.61 -15.86
CA PHE A 58 3.94 -0.20 -16.72
C PHE A 58 4.93 -1.34 -16.99
N THR A 59 5.36 -2.06 -15.94
CA THR A 59 6.32 -3.16 -16.06
C THR A 59 5.77 -4.31 -16.89
N TYR A 60 4.48 -4.62 -16.76
CA TYR A 60 3.82 -5.64 -17.58
C TYR A 60 3.85 -5.28 -19.07
N PHE A 61 3.40 -4.08 -19.43
CA PHE A 61 3.33 -3.69 -20.84
C PHE A 61 4.71 -3.55 -21.48
N ILE A 62 5.68 -2.99 -20.77
CA ILE A 62 7.08 -2.97 -21.20
C ILE A 62 7.61 -4.38 -21.41
N SER A 63 7.41 -5.27 -20.43
CA SER A 63 7.87 -6.66 -20.53
C SER A 63 7.23 -7.40 -21.69
N LYS A 64 5.96 -7.11 -21.98
CA LYS A 64 5.20 -7.70 -23.09
C LYS A 64 5.71 -7.24 -24.45
N THR A 65 6.18 -5.99 -24.58
CA THR A 65 6.63 -5.45 -25.87
C THR A 65 8.12 -5.57 -26.13
N GLU A 66 8.96 -5.42 -25.10
CA GLU A 66 10.41 -5.41 -25.28
C GLU A 66 11.02 -6.83 -25.21
N ASN A 67 10.38 -7.79 -24.53
CA ASN A 67 10.88 -9.16 -24.45
C ASN A 67 10.30 -10.03 -25.56
N ALA A 68 11.12 -10.36 -26.56
CA ALA A 68 10.73 -11.25 -27.67
C ALA A 68 10.29 -12.66 -27.22
N GLN A 69 10.74 -13.11 -26.05
CA GLN A 69 10.37 -14.39 -25.43
C GLN A 69 9.29 -14.25 -24.34
N PHE A 70 8.48 -13.18 -24.40
CA PHE A 70 7.44 -12.96 -23.40
C PHE A 70 6.42 -14.10 -23.40
N SER A 71 6.38 -14.84 -22.29
CA SER A 71 5.32 -15.81 -22.00
C SER A 71 4.42 -15.24 -20.92
N ILE A 72 3.13 -15.15 -21.23
CA ILE A 72 2.12 -14.66 -20.27
C ILE A 72 2.07 -15.54 -19.02
N VAL A 73 2.25 -16.85 -19.19
CA VAL A 73 2.28 -17.82 -18.10
C VAL A 73 3.50 -17.59 -17.22
N ASN A 74 4.69 -17.44 -17.82
CA ASN A 74 5.91 -17.18 -17.05
C ASN A 74 5.87 -15.82 -16.35
N PHE A 75 5.29 -14.81 -17.00
CA PHE A 75 5.10 -13.50 -16.39
C PHE A 75 4.23 -13.61 -15.14
N PHE A 76 3.06 -14.25 -15.22
CA PHE A 76 2.19 -14.37 -14.06
C PHE A 76 2.72 -15.32 -12.99
N MET A 77 3.38 -16.42 -13.37
CA MET A 77 4.09 -17.27 -12.40
C MET A 77 5.15 -16.48 -11.64
N ASN A 78 5.97 -15.70 -12.35
CA ASN A 78 6.97 -14.84 -11.71
C ASN A 78 6.31 -13.75 -10.87
N HIS A 79 5.25 -13.14 -11.39
CA HIS A 79 4.47 -12.11 -10.70
C HIS A 79 3.88 -12.62 -9.39
N TYR A 80 3.37 -13.85 -9.31
CA TYR A 80 2.83 -14.38 -8.06
C TYR A 80 3.91 -14.96 -7.15
N VAL A 81 4.72 -15.89 -7.66
CA VAL A 81 5.64 -16.69 -6.85
C VAL A 81 6.84 -15.87 -6.41
N HIS A 82 7.56 -15.22 -7.33
CA HIS A 82 8.74 -14.44 -6.96
C HIS A 82 8.38 -13.22 -6.14
N TYR A 83 7.26 -12.57 -6.45
CA TYR A 83 6.78 -11.44 -5.64
C TYR A 83 6.43 -11.89 -4.22
N TYR A 84 5.63 -12.95 -4.08
CA TYR A 84 5.26 -13.48 -2.77
C TYR A 84 6.49 -13.89 -1.97
N LEU A 85 7.42 -14.64 -2.56
CA LEU A 85 8.65 -15.05 -1.89
C LEU A 85 9.52 -13.85 -1.50
N ARG A 86 9.70 -12.88 -2.40
CA ARG A 86 10.52 -11.68 -2.13
C ARG A 86 9.96 -10.85 -0.97
N TYR A 87 8.67 -10.53 -0.99
CA TYR A 87 8.03 -9.71 0.04
C TYR A 87 7.88 -10.47 1.36
N THR A 88 7.45 -11.74 1.29
CA THR A 88 7.20 -12.56 2.47
C THR A 88 8.48 -12.96 3.17
N SER A 89 9.63 -13.08 2.48
CA SER A 89 10.91 -13.43 3.12
C SER A 89 11.29 -12.45 4.23
N LEU A 90 11.32 -11.14 3.92
CA LEU A 90 11.66 -10.13 4.91
C LEU A 90 10.52 -9.97 5.94
N TYR A 91 9.28 -10.00 5.48
CA TYR A 91 8.12 -9.83 6.35
C TYR A 91 7.99 -10.96 7.38
N ALA A 92 8.25 -12.21 6.98
CA ALA A 92 8.24 -13.36 7.88
C ALA A 92 9.34 -13.29 8.94
N ILE A 93 10.54 -12.80 8.59
CA ILE A 93 11.62 -12.58 9.56
C ILE A 93 11.20 -11.53 10.58
N ILE A 94 10.66 -10.39 10.13
CA ILE A 94 10.17 -9.33 11.02
C ILE A 94 9.03 -9.83 11.90
N LEU A 95 8.08 -10.59 11.34
CA LEU A 95 6.98 -11.19 12.07
C LEU A 95 7.48 -12.18 13.14
N LEU A 96 8.48 -13.00 12.80
CA LEU A 96 9.09 -13.93 13.76
C LEU A 96 9.76 -13.17 14.91
N ILE A 97 10.55 -12.13 14.61
CA ILE A 97 11.15 -11.26 15.63
C ILE A 97 10.05 -10.61 16.47
N TYR A 98 8.97 -10.13 15.84
CA TYR A 98 7.86 -9.52 16.53
C TYR A 98 7.19 -10.48 17.53
N ILE A 99 6.92 -11.72 17.12
CA ILE A 99 6.25 -12.70 18.00
C ILE A 99 7.18 -13.20 19.11
N THR A 100 8.47 -13.31 18.83
CA THR A 100 9.44 -13.94 19.76
C THR A 100 10.14 -12.95 20.68
N LEU A 101 10.57 -11.79 20.18
CA LEU A 101 11.36 -10.81 20.94
C LEU A 101 10.52 -9.69 21.54
N SER A 102 9.38 -9.30 20.94
CA SER A 102 8.58 -8.20 21.49
C SER A 102 8.13 -8.37 22.96
N PRO A 103 7.84 -9.59 23.46
CA PRO A 103 7.52 -9.77 24.88
C PRO A 103 8.68 -9.34 25.77
N TYR A 104 9.92 -9.66 25.39
CA TYR A 104 11.13 -9.41 26.18
C TYR A 104 11.68 -7.99 26.01
N MET A 105 11.47 -7.36 24.86
CA MET A 105 11.93 -6.00 24.59
C MET A 105 11.10 -4.93 25.33
N ALA A 106 9.85 -5.26 25.66
CA ALA A 106 8.89 -4.32 26.23
C ALA A 106 8.45 -4.69 27.66
N GLN A 107 8.92 -5.81 28.21
CA GLN A 107 8.48 -6.26 29.54
C GLN A 107 8.97 -5.32 30.65
N GLY A 108 8.05 -4.82 31.47
CA GLY A 108 8.37 -4.07 32.69
C GLY A 108 8.93 -2.66 32.45
N GLY A 109 8.81 -2.13 31.22
CA GLY A 109 9.12 -0.72 30.95
C GLY A 109 8.05 0.22 31.54
N PRO A 110 8.39 1.49 31.84
CA PRO A 110 7.46 2.44 32.46
C PRO A 110 6.23 2.77 31.61
N VAL A 111 6.27 2.44 30.33
CA VAL A 111 5.27 2.80 29.30
C VAL A 111 4.60 1.57 28.68
N TYR A 112 5.21 0.39 28.83
CA TYR A 112 4.77 -0.83 28.14
C TYR A 112 4.00 -1.78 29.06
N PRO A 113 3.04 -2.57 28.54
CA PRO A 113 2.30 -3.54 29.34
C PRO A 113 3.24 -4.59 29.98
N ILE A 114 2.87 -5.06 31.17
CA ILE A 114 3.63 -6.08 31.93
C ILE A 114 3.77 -7.39 31.14
N ASP A 115 2.79 -7.69 30.28
CA ASP A 115 2.76 -8.88 29.43
C ASP A 115 3.49 -8.69 28.08
N GLY A 116 4.13 -7.55 27.87
CA GLY A 116 4.73 -7.14 26.60
C GLY A 116 3.71 -6.60 25.58
N ILE A 117 4.18 -6.20 24.41
CA ILE A 117 3.32 -5.66 23.34
C ILE A 117 2.59 -6.81 22.63
N GLU A 118 1.25 -6.79 22.63
CA GLU A 118 0.38 -7.62 21.77
C GLU A 118 0.58 -9.15 21.84
N THR A 119 1.01 -9.67 23.00
CA THR A 119 1.49 -11.04 23.11
C THR A 119 0.40 -12.12 23.09
N SER A 120 -0.83 -11.84 23.53
CA SER A 120 -1.93 -12.82 23.57
C SER A 120 -2.58 -13.08 22.20
N SER A 121 -2.90 -12.01 21.45
CA SER A 121 -3.51 -12.10 20.11
C SER A 121 -2.54 -12.68 19.08
N CYS A 122 -1.26 -12.25 19.11
CA CYS A 122 -0.25 -12.75 18.17
C CYS A 122 0.02 -14.25 18.27
N ARG A 123 -0.06 -14.86 19.48
CA ARG A 123 0.15 -16.30 19.67
C ARG A 123 -0.78 -17.17 18.84
N HIS A 124 -2.01 -16.72 18.63
CA HIS A 124 -3.04 -17.50 17.93
C HIS A 124 -3.24 -17.06 16.47
N ASN A 125 -2.98 -15.78 16.17
CA ASN A 125 -3.41 -15.17 14.91
C ASN A 125 -2.27 -14.72 13.97
N TRP A 126 -1.01 -15.01 14.31
CA TRP A 126 0.14 -14.65 13.48
C TRP A 126 0.07 -15.16 12.03
N TRP A 127 -0.52 -16.33 11.80
CA TRP A 127 -0.63 -16.93 10.47
C TRP A 127 -1.45 -16.07 9.50
N ARG A 128 -2.37 -15.25 10.01
CA ARG A 128 -3.19 -14.31 9.21
C ARG A 128 -2.32 -13.29 8.48
N ASN A 129 -1.17 -12.92 9.06
CA ASN A 129 -0.20 -12.01 8.45
C ASN A 129 0.49 -12.64 7.26
N LEU A 130 0.96 -13.89 7.38
CA LEU A 130 1.62 -14.58 6.27
C LEU A 130 0.69 -14.84 5.09
N LEU A 131 -0.60 -15.06 5.38
CA LEU A 131 -1.63 -15.17 4.35
C LEU A 131 -2.10 -13.81 3.82
N TYR A 132 -1.64 -12.68 4.36
CA TYR A 132 -2.07 -11.34 3.97
C TYR A 132 -3.59 -11.13 4.05
N ILE A 133 -4.21 -11.66 5.11
CA ILE A 133 -5.67 -11.54 5.38
C ILE A 133 -5.95 -10.86 6.73
N ASN A 134 -4.93 -10.36 7.42
CA ASN A 134 -5.06 -9.76 8.75
C ASN A 134 -5.99 -8.54 8.78
N ASN A 135 -6.13 -7.81 7.68
CA ASN A 135 -7.03 -6.66 7.56
C ASN A 135 -8.52 -7.03 7.41
N PHE A 136 -8.87 -8.30 7.20
CA PHE A 136 -10.28 -8.72 7.17
C PHE A 136 -10.86 -8.96 8.56
N PHE A 137 -10.00 -9.25 9.53
CA PHE A 137 -10.40 -9.47 10.92
C PHE A 137 -10.36 -8.18 11.73
N ASP A 138 -10.92 -8.24 12.93
CA ASP A 138 -10.82 -7.17 13.92
C ASP A 138 -9.35 -6.93 14.28
N MET A 139 -8.94 -5.67 14.28
CA MET A 139 -7.58 -5.24 14.59
C MET A 139 -7.13 -5.63 16.01
N ARG A 140 -8.05 -5.73 16.98
CA ARG A 140 -7.75 -6.07 18.39
C ARG A 140 -7.28 -7.51 18.55
N ASP A 141 -7.81 -8.39 17.71
CA ASP A 141 -7.40 -9.79 17.61
C ASP A 141 -6.27 -9.99 16.59
N GLY A 142 -5.80 -8.89 15.98
CA GLY A 142 -4.72 -8.87 15.01
C GLY A 142 -3.35 -9.14 15.63
N CYS A 143 -2.38 -9.36 14.76
CA CYS A 143 -0.99 -9.40 15.13
C CYS A 143 -0.23 -8.42 14.25
N MET A 144 0.62 -7.58 14.82
CA MET A 144 1.34 -6.52 14.08
C MET A 144 0.37 -5.63 13.26
N PRO A 145 -0.57 -4.90 13.89
CA PRO A 145 -1.63 -4.18 13.20
C PRO A 145 -1.14 -3.25 12.09
N ILE A 146 0.04 -2.64 12.23
CA ILE A 146 0.65 -1.78 11.21
C ILE A 146 0.81 -2.48 9.85
N SER A 147 0.88 -3.81 9.80
CA SER A 147 1.10 -4.57 8.57
C SER A 147 -0.11 -4.63 7.63
N TRP A 148 -1.27 -4.10 8.04
CA TRP A 148 -2.51 -4.15 7.26
C TRP A 148 -2.35 -3.63 5.82
N PHE A 149 -1.53 -2.61 5.59
CA PHE A 149 -1.34 -2.04 4.24
C PHE A 149 -0.54 -2.99 3.33
N LEU A 150 0.31 -3.83 3.89
CA LEU A 150 1.00 -4.90 3.14
C LEU A 150 -0.01 -5.96 2.68
N ALA A 151 -0.99 -6.28 3.52
CA ALA A 151 -2.08 -7.19 3.17
C ALA A 151 -2.94 -6.65 2.04
N VAL A 152 -3.39 -5.39 2.14
CA VAL A 152 -4.13 -4.73 1.07
C VAL A 152 -3.33 -4.69 -0.24
N ASN A 153 -2.03 -4.36 -0.17
CA ASN A 153 -1.18 -4.34 -1.36
C ASN A 153 -1.03 -5.73 -2.01
N MET A 154 -0.90 -6.80 -1.21
CA MET A 154 -0.86 -8.17 -1.74
C MET A 154 -2.21 -8.58 -2.36
N GLN A 155 -3.33 -8.19 -1.75
CA GLN A 155 -4.67 -8.42 -2.28
C GLN A 155 -4.88 -7.71 -3.63
N PHE A 156 -4.42 -6.46 -3.75
CA PHE A 156 -4.43 -5.73 -5.02
C PHE A 156 -3.54 -6.41 -6.06
N HIS A 157 -2.37 -6.88 -5.65
CA HIS A 157 -1.48 -7.65 -6.52
C HIS A 157 -2.14 -8.93 -7.05
N TRP A 158 -3.00 -9.58 -6.27
CA TRP A 158 -3.74 -10.77 -6.71
C TRP A 158 -4.75 -10.50 -7.83
N ILE A 159 -5.41 -9.34 -7.81
CA ILE A 159 -6.41 -8.98 -8.83
C ILE A 159 -5.78 -8.36 -10.09
N THR A 160 -4.54 -7.88 -10.01
CA THR A 160 -3.88 -7.12 -11.08
C THR A 160 -3.74 -7.88 -12.39
N PRO A 161 -3.33 -9.15 -12.42
CA PRO A 161 -3.28 -9.93 -13.66
C PRO A 161 -4.59 -9.95 -14.46
N LEU A 162 -5.73 -10.04 -13.77
CA LEU A 162 -7.04 -9.99 -14.42
C LEU A 162 -7.25 -8.65 -15.13
N PHE A 163 -6.93 -7.55 -14.45
CA PHE A 163 -6.99 -6.21 -15.04
C PHE A 163 -6.07 -6.08 -16.26
N LEU A 164 -4.81 -6.52 -16.15
CA LEU A 164 -3.82 -6.43 -17.22
C LEU A 164 -4.21 -7.21 -18.48
N LEU A 165 -4.87 -8.36 -18.29
CA LEU A 165 -5.43 -9.16 -19.38
C LEU A 165 -6.58 -8.43 -20.09
N ILE A 166 -7.47 -7.78 -19.33
CA ILE A 166 -8.60 -7.02 -19.91
C ILE A 166 -8.10 -5.83 -20.73
N VAL A 167 -7.19 -5.02 -20.17
CA VAL A 167 -6.58 -3.88 -20.89
C VAL A 167 -5.86 -4.37 -22.14
N SER A 168 -5.14 -5.49 -22.05
CA SER A 168 -4.44 -6.10 -23.19
C SER A 168 -5.35 -6.52 -24.32
N TRP A 169 -6.59 -6.89 -24.02
CA TRP A 169 -7.56 -7.27 -25.04
C TRP A 169 -8.23 -6.02 -25.64
N LYS A 170 -8.74 -5.13 -24.78
CA LYS A 170 -9.33 -3.85 -25.18
C LYS A 170 -9.07 -2.80 -24.11
N TRP A 171 -8.26 -1.79 -24.44
CA TRP A 171 -7.89 -0.72 -23.51
C TRP A 171 -9.10 0.01 -22.91
N LEU A 172 -10.16 0.26 -23.70
CA LEU A 172 -11.39 0.87 -23.22
C LEU A 172 -12.08 0.06 -22.11
N LEU A 173 -12.12 -1.27 -22.25
CA LEU A 173 -12.69 -2.15 -21.21
C LEU A 173 -11.87 -2.08 -19.93
N GLY A 174 -10.54 -2.03 -20.06
CA GLY A 174 -9.63 -1.82 -18.94
C GLY A 174 -9.93 -0.53 -18.18
N MET A 175 -10.09 0.60 -18.89
CA MET A 175 -10.42 1.88 -18.27
C MET A 175 -11.79 1.86 -17.59
N VAL A 176 -12.77 1.15 -18.16
CA VAL A 176 -14.08 0.93 -17.51
C VAL A 176 -13.91 0.16 -16.18
N VAL A 177 -13.06 -0.87 -16.14
CA VAL A 177 -12.75 -1.59 -14.89
C VAL A 177 -12.12 -0.67 -13.84
N CYS A 178 -11.19 0.22 -14.23
CA CYS A 178 -10.64 1.23 -13.32
C CYS A 178 -11.75 2.12 -12.72
N ILE A 179 -12.67 2.61 -13.56
CA ILE A 179 -13.80 3.43 -13.12
C ILE A 179 -14.70 2.66 -12.16
N ILE A 180 -14.99 1.38 -12.45
CA ILE A 180 -15.77 0.52 -11.56
C ILE A 180 -15.09 0.39 -10.19
N PHE A 181 -13.77 0.17 -10.13
CA PHE A 181 -13.05 0.10 -8.87
C PHE A 181 -13.09 1.43 -8.09
N ILE A 182 -12.96 2.58 -8.77
CA ILE A 182 -13.11 3.89 -8.12
C ILE A 182 -14.54 4.09 -7.59
N ILE A 183 -15.56 3.64 -8.32
CA ILE A 183 -16.95 3.69 -7.84
C ILE A 183 -17.12 2.79 -6.62
N ILE A 184 -16.58 1.57 -6.62
CA ILE A 184 -16.62 0.66 -5.46
C ILE A 184 -15.96 1.33 -4.24
N ASP A 185 -14.82 1.99 -4.43
CA ASP A 185 -14.13 2.73 -3.39
C ASP A 185 -15.02 3.81 -2.74
N VAL A 186 -15.54 4.71 -3.57
CA VAL A 186 -16.37 5.82 -3.10
C VAL A 186 -17.67 5.33 -2.47
N VAL A 187 -18.37 4.40 -3.14
CA VAL A 187 -19.67 3.90 -2.69
C VAL A 187 -19.53 3.08 -1.41
N SER A 188 -18.56 2.18 -1.33
CA SER A 188 -18.36 1.36 -0.12
C SER A 188 -18.01 2.23 1.08
N THR A 189 -17.12 3.21 0.91
CA THR A 189 -16.79 4.19 1.95
C THR A 189 -18.02 4.98 2.38
N ALA A 190 -18.79 5.53 1.44
CA ALA A 190 -19.98 6.32 1.74
C ALA A 190 -21.05 5.50 2.49
N VAL A 191 -21.29 4.26 2.06
CA VAL A 191 -22.28 3.38 2.70
C VAL A 191 -21.88 3.01 4.12
N ILE A 192 -20.61 2.67 4.35
CA ILE A 192 -20.12 2.28 5.68
C ILE A 192 -20.16 3.47 6.63
N VAL A 193 -19.66 4.63 6.19
CA VAL A 193 -19.66 5.87 6.99
C VAL A 193 -21.10 6.29 7.33
N SER A 194 -22.01 6.26 6.37
CA SER A 194 -23.41 6.65 6.60
C SER A 194 -24.19 5.67 7.48
N LYS A 195 -23.84 4.38 7.51
CA LYS A 195 -24.54 3.39 8.34
C LYS A 195 -24.10 3.42 9.80
N ASN A 196 -22.85 3.78 10.04
CA ASN A 196 -22.25 3.76 11.37
C ASN A 196 -22.12 5.16 11.99
N ASP A 197 -22.65 6.19 11.33
CA ASP A 197 -22.58 7.60 11.75
C ASP A 197 -21.15 8.06 12.07
N TYR A 198 -20.17 7.63 11.25
CA TYR A 198 -18.78 8.03 11.43
C TYR A 198 -18.53 9.46 10.97
N ASP A 199 -17.67 10.16 11.71
CA ASP A 199 -17.15 11.46 11.27
C ASP A 199 -16.25 11.31 10.03
N TYR A 200 -16.21 12.36 9.21
CA TYR A 200 -15.53 12.31 7.92
C TYR A 200 -14.01 12.18 8.08
N GLY A 201 -13.51 10.98 7.80
CA GLY A 201 -12.08 10.69 7.78
C GLY A 201 -11.47 10.46 9.16
N PHE A 202 -10.38 9.70 9.16
CA PHE A 202 -9.72 9.21 10.37
C PHE A 202 -9.37 10.32 11.38
N LEU A 203 -8.89 11.47 10.90
CA LEU A 203 -8.50 12.56 11.78
C LEU A 203 -9.71 13.22 12.46
N SER A 204 -10.85 13.34 11.75
CA SER A 204 -12.08 13.88 12.33
C SER A 204 -12.62 12.95 13.40
N ASP A 205 -12.64 11.64 13.13
CA ASP A 205 -13.03 10.61 14.09
C ASP A 205 -12.16 10.65 15.36
N LEU A 206 -10.85 10.89 15.20
CA LEU A 206 -9.90 11.08 16.30
C LEU A 206 -10.25 12.30 17.18
N TYR A 207 -10.65 13.41 16.56
CA TYR A 207 -11.03 14.63 17.26
C TYR A 207 -12.37 14.49 17.99
N SER A 208 -13.36 13.88 17.35
CA SER A 208 -14.70 13.68 17.91
C SER A 208 -14.70 12.77 19.13
N HIS A 209 -13.83 11.76 19.15
CA HIS A 209 -13.65 10.88 20.31
C HIS A 209 -12.68 11.43 21.36
N LYS A 210 -12.41 12.74 21.36
CA LYS A 210 -11.52 13.44 22.33
C LYS A 210 -10.13 12.80 22.46
N GLY A 211 -9.61 12.23 21.37
CA GLY A 211 -8.30 11.54 21.38
C GLY A 211 -8.29 10.19 22.10
N ASN A 212 -9.45 9.61 22.44
CA ASN A 212 -9.51 8.28 23.05
C ASN A 212 -9.20 7.20 22.00
N PHE A 213 -7.94 6.79 21.96
CA PHE A 213 -7.40 5.84 20.98
C PHE A 213 -8.04 4.44 21.05
N SER A 214 -8.61 4.05 22.19
CA SER A 214 -9.21 2.73 22.38
C SER A 214 -10.56 2.54 21.66
N ASN A 215 -11.31 3.62 21.46
CA ASN A 215 -12.55 3.61 20.67
C ASN A 215 -12.26 3.74 19.16
N MET A 216 -11.09 4.25 18.80
CA MET A 216 -10.65 4.47 17.42
C MET A 216 -10.37 3.16 16.67
N THR A 217 -9.82 2.15 17.35
CA THR A 217 -9.62 0.82 16.76
C THR A 217 -10.93 0.08 16.52
N ASN A 218 -12.04 0.50 17.13
CA ASN A 218 -13.37 -0.11 16.96
C ASN A 218 -14.21 0.55 15.85
N GLY A 219 -13.82 1.73 15.34
CA GLY A 219 -14.64 2.58 14.48
C GLY A 219 -14.15 2.67 13.04
N TYR A 220 -14.02 3.90 12.54
CA TYR A 220 -13.65 4.22 11.17
C TYR A 220 -12.39 3.47 10.71
N PHE A 221 -11.40 3.29 11.59
CA PHE A 221 -10.16 2.63 11.23
C PHE A 221 -10.38 1.17 10.82
N ASN A 222 -11.13 0.41 11.62
CA ASN A 222 -11.37 -1.00 11.37
C ASN A 222 -12.37 -1.20 10.23
N ASP A 223 -13.39 -0.36 10.09
CA ASP A 223 -14.45 -0.61 9.11
C ASP A 223 -14.19 -0.01 7.73
N VAL A 224 -13.42 1.08 7.68
CA VAL A 224 -13.16 1.82 6.43
C VAL A 224 -11.68 1.78 6.12
N TYR A 225 -10.84 2.25 7.05
CA TYR A 225 -9.47 2.62 6.72
C TYR A 225 -8.59 1.44 6.26
N VAL A 226 -8.71 0.28 6.91
CA VAL A 226 -7.91 -0.93 6.61
C VAL A 226 -8.53 -1.83 5.54
N LYS A 227 -9.76 -1.54 5.11
CA LYS A 227 -10.50 -2.41 4.21
C LYS A 227 -10.13 -2.12 2.75
N PRO A 228 -9.90 -3.17 1.93
CA PRO A 228 -9.37 -3.00 0.58
C PRO A 228 -10.39 -2.36 -0.36
N TRP A 229 -11.69 -2.64 -0.15
CA TRP A 229 -12.76 -2.06 -0.99
C TRP A 229 -12.91 -0.55 -0.80
N CYS A 230 -12.53 0.00 0.35
CA CYS A 230 -12.50 1.46 0.63
C CYS A 230 -11.16 2.13 0.28
N ARG A 231 -10.27 1.41 -0.44
CA ARG A 231 -8.91 1.86 -0.75
C ARG A 231 -8.43 1.47 -2.14
N ILE A 232 -9.29 0.84 -2.95
CA ILE A 232 -8.93 0.34 -4.27
C ILE A 232 -8.81 1.46 -5.32
N GLY A 233 -9.43 2.62 -5.10
CA GLY A 233 -9.44 3.73 -6.05
C GLY A 233 -8.04 4.23 -6.42
N PRO A 234 -7.17 4.61 -5.46
CA PRO A 234 -5.80 5.02 -5.76
C PRO A 234 -5.01 3.98 -6.55
N TYR A 235 -5.18 2.69 -6.25
CA TYR A 235 -4.56 1.59 -6.99
C TYR A 235 -5.07 1.52 -8.44
N ALA A 236 -6.38 1.64 -8.64
CA ALA A 236 -7.01 1.65 -9.96
C ALA A 236 -6.59 2.87 -10.80
N VAL A 237 -6.45 4.04 -10.19
CA VAL A 237 -5.87 5.23 -10.83
C VAL A 237 -4.42 4.96 -11.24
N GLY A 238 -3.63 4.35 -10.37
CA GLY A 238 -2.27 3.91 -10.65
C GLY A 238 -2.18 2.99 -11.88
N LEU A 239 -3.02 1.96 -11.93
CA LEU A 239 -3.11 1.03 -13.06
C LEU A 239 -3.41 1.73 -14.39
N GLY A 240 -4.39 2.63 -14.40
CA GLY A 240 -4.76 3.41 -15.59
C GLY A 240 -3.64 4.35 -16.04
N ILE A 241 -3.02 5.08 -15.10
CA ILE A 241 -1.86 5.94 -15.37
C ILE A 241 -0.70 5.11 -15.90
N GLY A 242 -0.42 3.94 -15.34
CA GLY A 242 0.67 3.06 -15.78
C GLY A 242 0.53 2.63 -17.24
N TYR A 243 -0.71 2.34 -17.70
CA TYR A 243 -0.98 2.06 -19.10
C TYR A 243 -0.78 3.31 -19.99
N ILE A 244 -1.32 4.46 -19.59
CA ILE A 244 -1.14 5.72 -20.34
C ILE A 244 0.34 6.08 -20.45
N PHE A 245 1.09 5.90 -19.37
CA PHE A 245 2.52 6.19 -19.31
C PHE A 245 3.31 5.28 -20.25
N TYR A 246 2.94 4.00 -20.33
CA TYR A 246 3.47 3.06 -21.31
C TYR A 246 3.19 3.50 -22.76
N GLU A 247 1.96 3.93 -23.08
CA GLU A 247 1.60 4.42 -24.42
C GLU A 247 2.41 5.67 -24.81
N VAL A 248 2.57 6.61 -23.87
CA VAL A 248 3.42 7.81 -24.08
C VAL A 248 4.88 7.42 -24.29
N TYR A 249 5.40 6.47 -23.50
CA TYR A 249 6.76 5.96 -23.64
C TYR A 249 6.99 5.33 -25.02
N GLN A 250 6.08 4.49 -25.49
CA GLN A 250 6.17 3.88 -26.83
C GLN A 250 6.13 4.92 -27.95
N ARG A 251 5.25 5.92 -27.85
CA ARG A 251 5.19 7.04 -28.81
C ARG A 251 6.48 7.86 -28.82
N SER A 252 7.05 8.13 -27.64
CA SER A 252 8.32 8.86 -27.54
C SER A 252 9.49 8.06 -28.14
N ASN A 253 9.54 6.74 -27.93
CA ASN A 253 10.59 5.89 -28.48
C ASN A 253 10.48 5.72 -29.99
N THR A 254 9.26 5.71 -30.54
CA THR A 254 9.03 5.68 -31.99
C THR A 254 9.32 7.02 -32.67
N LEU A 255 9.19 8.14 -31.95
CA LEU A 255 9.52 9.50 -32.43
C LEU A 255 10.99 9.91 -32.16
N SER A 256 11.76 9.09 -31.45
CA SER A 256 13.18 9.34 -31.18
C SER A 256 13.98 9.28 -32.49
N TRP A 257 14.94 10.22 -32.65
CA TRP A 257 15.71 10.52 -33.87
C TRP A 257 16.36 9.33 -34.62
N ASP A 258 16.37 8.15 -34.02
CA ASP A 258 16.80 6.88 -34.64
C ASP A 258 15.90 6.43 -35.81
N SER A 259 14.69 6.98 -35.97
CA SER A 259 13.84 6.76 -37.16
C SER A 259 14.22 7.64 -38.35
N LEU A 260 15.06 8.66 -38.14
CA LEU A 260 15.53 9.62 -39.17
C LEU A 260 17.00 9.40 -39.56
N ILE A 261 17.74 8.56 -38.83
CA ILE A 261 19.14 8.24 -39.11
C ILE A 261 19.24 6.74 -39.47
N PRO A 262 19.84 6.37 -40.61
CA PRO A 262 20.00 4.96 -40.98
C PRO A 262 20.68 4.18 -39.86
N ARG A 263 20.20 2.95 -39.60
CA ARG A 263 20.66 2.02 -38.55
C ARG A 263 22.12 1.59 -38.71
N THR A 264 23.05 2.51 -38.51
CA THR A 264 24.45 2.20 -38.32
C THR A 264 24.91 2.97 -37.10
N THR A 265 25.15 2.23 -36.02
CA THR A 265 25.70 2.67 -34.73
C THR A 265 24.75 3.45 -33.82
N ILE A 266 24.29 2.80 -32.74
CA ILE A 266 24.35 3.29 -31.33
C ILE A 266 23.91 2.12 -30.44
N HIS A 267 24.88 1.48 -29.77
CA HIS A 267 24.66 0.33 -28.88
C HIS A 267 24.63 0.72 -27.39
N SER A 268 24.56 2.02 -27.03
CA SER A 268 24.95 2.44 -25.66
C SER A 268 23.89 3.15 -24.80
N ARG A 269 22.65 3.39 -25.25
CA ARG A 269 21.65 4.12 -24.42
C ARG A 269 20.63 3.28 -23.65
N HIS A 270 20.49 1.98 -23.95
CA HIS A 270 19.55 1.09 -23.25
C HIS A 270 19.89 0.78 -21.78
N TYR A 271 21.10 1.13 -21.32
CA TYR A 271 21.58 0.80 -19.97
C TYR A 271 21.15 1.78 -18.88
N TYR A 272 20.81 3.03 -19.21
CA TYR A 272 20.53 4.04 -18.18
C TYR A 272 19.10 3.96 -17.61
N PHE A 273 18.09 3.59 -18.41
CA PHE A 273 16.70 3.54 -17.94
C PHE A 273 16.33 2.22 -17.23
N LYS A 274 16.92 1.09 -17.64
CA LYS A 274 16.80 -0.19 -16.91
C LYS A 274 17.28 -0.08 -15.46
N ARG A 275 18.20 0.83 -15.15
CA ARG A 275 18.75 1.01 -13.80
C ARG A 275 17.85 1.81 -12.87
N ILE A 276 16.87 2.55 -13.40
CA ILE A 276 15.94 3.37 -12.60
C ILE A 276 14.76 2.54 -12.08
N PHE A 277 14.36 1.48 -12.80
CA PHE A 277 13.18 0.66 -12.46
C PHE A 277 13.51 -0.79 -12.04
N ALA A 278 14.78 -1.19 -11.99
CA ALA A 278 15.21 -2.51 -11.52
C ALA A 278 15.42 -2.62 -9.99
N TRP A 279 14.62 -1.89 -9.19
CA TRP A 279 14.65 -1.95 -7.73
C TRP A 279 13.29 -2.39 -7.16
#